data_AF-A0A7S6M767-F1
#
_entry.id   AF-A0A7S6M767-F1
#
_cell.length_a   1.000
_cell.length_b   1.000
_cell.length_c   1.000
_cell.angle_alpha   90.00
_cell.angle_beta   90.00
_cell.angle_gamma   90.00
#
_symmetry.space_group_name_H-M   'P 1'
#
loop_
_entity.id
_entity.type
_entity.pdbx_description
1 polymer ?
#
loop_
_entity_poly.entity_id
_entity_poly.type
_entity_poly.pdbx_seq_one_letter_code
_entity_poly.pdbx_strand_id
1 'polypeptide(L)' 'MAREIVEAVDAAGARHRFALDVYAEGEHWTSTLTPLAADGREQSERVAPRFYGVSAEQARRRMLSTLEDRYEEVIAVDGE' A
#
# COMPACT_ATOMS: atom_id res chain seq x y z
N MET A 1 9.26 4.07 -10.41
CA MET A 1 8.74 3.37 -9.23
C MET A 1 8.24 4.44 -8.29
N ALA A 2 6.96 4.44 -7.95
CA ALA A 2 6.40 5.34 -6.96
C ALA A 2 6.23 4.54 -5.68
N ARG A 3 6.91 4.94 -4.61
CA ARG A 3 6.76 4.35 -3.28
C ARG A 3 6.16 5.41 -2.37
N GLU A 4 5.11 5.05 -1.64
CA GLU A 4 4.48 5.88 -0.63
C GLU A 4 4.33 5.10 0.67
N ILE A 5 4.29 5.81 1.80
CA ILE A 5 3.99 5.20 3.09
C ILE A 5 2.51 5.42 3.36
N VAL A 6 1.83 4.39 3.83
CA VAL A 6 0.42 4.47 4.20
C VAL A 6 0.30 4.10 5.67
N GLU A 7 -0.30 5.00 6.46
CA GLU A 7 -0.67 4.75 7.83
C GLU A 7 -2.13 4.36 7.90
N ALA A 8 -2.43 3.21 8.52
CA ALA A 8 -3.78 2.75 8.73
C ALA A 8 -4.05 2.57 10.23
N VAL A 9 -5.23 2.96 10.68
CA VAL A 9 -5.66 2.85 12.08
C VAL A 9 -6.77 1.83 12.16
N ASP A 10 -6.60 0.81 13.00
CA ASP A 10 -7.65 -0.19 13.24
C ASP A 10 -8.70 0.29 14.24
N ALA A 11 -9.76 -0.50 14.41
CA ALA A 11 -10.85 -0.19 15.33
C ALA A 11 -10.45 -0.16 16.82
N ALA A 12 -9.27 -0.68 17.17
CA ALA A 12 -8.71 -0.58 18.51
C ALA A 12 -7.83 0.68 18.68
N GLY A 13 -7.69 1.50 17.63
CA GLY A 13 -6.83 2.67 17.59
C GLY A 13 -5.35 2.36 17.38
N ALA A 14 -4.99 1.11 17.06
CA ALA A 14 -3.59 0.77 16.79
C ALA A 14 -3.20 1.21 15.38
N ARG A 15 -2.02 1.82 15.27
CA ARG A 15 -1.48 2.35 14.02
C ARG A 15 -0.59 1.31 13.35
N HIS A 16 -0.85 1.06 12.08
CA HIS A 16 -0.12 0.15 11.22
C HIS A 16 0.45 0.93 10.05
N ARG A 17 1.74 0.75 9.76
CA ARG A 17 2.39 1.37 8.60
C ARG A 17 2.53 0.36 7.49
N PHE A 18 2.38 0.80 6.25
CA PHE A 18 2.58 0.00 5.06
C PHE A 18 3.42 0.79 4.06
N ALA A 19 4.35 0.13 3.39
CA ALA A 19 4.95 0.63 2.17
C ALA A 19 4.10 0.18 0.99
N LEU A 20 3.61 1.14 0.23
CA LEU A 20 2.89 0.91 -1.02
C LEU A 20 3.82 1.26 -2.18
N ASP A 21 4.21 0.24 -2.95
CA ASP A 21 5.09 0.37 -4.10
C ASP A 21 4.30 0.10 -5.38
N VAL A 22 4.26 1.07 -6.28
CA VAL A 22 3.60 0.93 -7.59
C VAL A 22 4.63 1.05 -8.70
N TYR A 23 4.72 0.00 -9.52
CA TYR A 23 5.68 -0.07 -10.62
C TYR A 23 5.08 -0.78 -11.83
N ALA A 24 5.52 -0.35 -13.01
CA ALA A 24 5.19 -1.02 -14.25
C ALA A 24 6.06 -2.28 -14.40
N GLU A 25 5.44 -3.40 -14.75
CA GLU A 25 6.09 -4.67 -15.02
C GLU A 25 5.61 -5.16 -16.38
N GLY A 26 6.36 -4.83 -17.44
CA GLY A 26 5.95 -5.13 -18.82
C GLY A 26 4.72 -4.34 -19.24
N GLU A 27 3.62 -5.04 -19.54
CA GLU A 27 2.34 -4.47 -20.01
C GLU A 27 1.32 -4.24 -18.88
N HIS A 28 1.68 -4.51 -17.62
CA HIS A 28 0.80 -4.34 -16.47
C HIS A 28 1.43 -3.47 -15.38
N TRP A 29 0.57 -2.97 -14.49
CA TRP A 29 0.99 -2.31 -13.27
C TRP A 29 0.90 -3.28 -12.11
N THR A 30 1.95 -3.31 -11.29
CA THR A 30 1.98 -4.08 -10.05
C THR A 30 1.97 -3.11 -8.88
N SER A 31 1.10 -3.35 -7.90
CA SER A 31 1.13 -2.64 -6.63
C SER A 31 1.47 -3.64 -5.53
N THR A 32 2.52 -3.35 -4.78
CA THR A 32 2.95 -4.14 -3.65
C THR A 32 2.64 -3.38 -2.37
N LEU A 33 2.02 -4.07 -1.42
CA LEU A 33 1.79 -3.57 -0.07
C LEU A 33 2.62 -4.41 0.91
N THR A 34 3.55 -3.76 1.60
CA THR A 34 4.42 -4.38 2.59
C THR A 34 4.19 -3.74 3.95
N PRO A 35 3.70 -4.47 4.97
CA PRO A 35 3.60 -3.97 6.33
C PRO A 35 4.99 -3.58 6.85
N LEU A 36 5.05 -2.46 7.55
CA LEU A 36 6.25 -1.95 8.18
C LEU A 36 6.14 -2.14 9.69
N ALA A 37 7.22 -2.60 10.30
CA ALA A 37 7.37 -2.59 11.75
C ALA A 37 7.46 -1.14 12.26
N ALA A 38 7.27 -0.95 13.57
CA ALA A 38 7.38 0.36 14.21
C ALA A 38 8.74 1.04 13.98
N ASP A 39 9.80 0.23 13.82
CA ASP A 39 11.16 0.67 13.51
C ASP A 39 11.43 0.93 12.01
N GLY A 40 10.42 0.76 11.14
CA GLY A 40 10.50 1.01 9.71
C GLY A 40 10.99 -0.17 8.87
N ARG A 41 11.34 -1.31 9.47
CA ARG A 41 11.67 -2.53 8.70
C ARG A 41 10.45 -3.14 8.03
N GLU A 42 10.65 -3.60 6.81
CA GLU A 42 9.67 -4.36 6.04
C GLU A 42 9.44 -5.75 6.66
N GLN A 43 8.18 -6.09 6.85
CA GLN A 43 7.78 -7.42 7.30
C GLN A 43 7.70 -8.38 6.10
N SER A 44 7.86 -9.68 6.35
CA SER A 44 7.92 -10.69 5.29
C SER A 44 6.59 -10.91 4.56
N GLU A 45 5.47 -10.59 5.21
CA GLU A 45 4.15 -10.65 4.58
C GLU A 45 4.03 -9.51 3.58
N ARG A 46 3.87 -9.82 2.29
CA ARG A 46 3.69 -8.80 1.24
C ARG A 46 2.57 -9.21 0.32
N VAL A 47 1.76 -8.25 -0.10
CA VAL A 47 0.66 -8.46 -1.04
C VAL A 47 1.01 -7.76 -2.33
N ALA A 48 1.12 -8.51 -3.45
CA ALA A 48 1.56 -7.97 -4.74
C ALA A 48 0.60 -8.35 -5.90
N PRO A 49 -0.62 -7.81 -5.93
CA PRO A 49 -1.53 -7.97 -7.05
C PRO A 49 -1.01 -7.31 -8.33
N ARG A 50 -1.30 -7.97 -9.45
CA ARG A 50 -1.06 -7.47 -10.80
C ARG A 50 -2.33 -6.90 -11.36
N PHE A 51 -2.24 -5.73 -11.97
CA PHE A 51 -3.37 -5.04 -12.57
C PHE A 51 -3.13 -4.78 -14.06
N TYR A 52 -3.97 -5.40 -14.88
CA TYR A 52 -3.93 -5.30 -16.34
C TYR A 52 -4.92 -4.24 -16.83
N GLY A 53 -4.51 -3.43 -17.81
CA GLY A 53 -5.39 -2.44 -18.45
C GLY A 53 -5.82 -1.26 -17.55
N VAL A 54 -5.10 -1.02 -16.46
CA VAL A 54 -5.33 0.12 -15.55
C VAL A 54 -4.14 1.07 -15.56
N SER A 55 -4.33 2.30 -15.08
CA SER A 55 -3.21 3.23 -14.83
C SER A 55 -2.52 2.95 -13.50
N ALA A 56 -1.33 3.51 -13.30
CA ALA A 56 -0.61 3.46 -12.02
C ALA A 56 -1.46 3.99 -10.86
N GLU A 57 -2.17 5.11 -11.05
CA GLU A 57 -3.09 5.67 -10.05
C GLU A 57 -4.26 4.74 -9.74
N GLN A 58 -4.80 4.04 -10.73
CA GLN A 58 -5.87 3.07 -10.49
C GLN A 58 -5.37 1.84 -9.72
N ALA A 59 -4.17 1.34 -10.04
CA ALA A 59 -3.53 0.25 -9.31
C ALA A 59 -3.28 0.65 -7.85
N ARG A 60 -2.71 1.85 -7.64
CA ARG A 60 -2.55 2.48 -6.31
C ARG A 60 -3.87 2.54 -5.55
N ARG A 61 -4.91 3.11 -6.16
CA ARG A 61 -6.21 3.33 -5.51
C ARG A 61 -6.90 2.04 -5.12
N ARG A 62 -6.79 0.98 -5.93
CA ARG A 62 -7.30 -0.35 -5.56
C ARG A 62 -6.62 -0.92 -4.33
N MET A 63 -5.31 -0.68 -4.18
CA MET A 63 -4.59 -1.12 -3.00
C MET A 63 -5.01 -0.33 -1.76
N LEU A 64 -5.13 0.99 -1.86
CA LEU A 64 -5.64 1.84 -0.77
C LEU A 64 -7.04 1.41 -0.34
N SER A 65 -7.95 1.13 -1.28
CA SER A 65 -9.29 0.67 -0.93
C SER A 65 -9.32 -0.70 -0.24
N THR A 66 -8.30 -1.52 -0.41
CA THR A 66 -8.16 -2.77 0.37
C THR A 66 -7.80 -2.48 1.82
N LEU A 67 -7.02 -1.42 2.08
CA LEU A 67 -6.77 -0.95 3.44
C LEU A 67 -8.01 -0.29 4.03
N GLU A 68 -8.71 0.54 3.26
CA GLU A 68 -9.93 1.23 3.71
C GLU A 68 -11.06 0.26 4.09
N ASP A 69 -11.09 -0.94 3.50
CA ASP A 69 -12.04 -2.01 3.87
C ASP A 69 -11.68 -2.67 5.22
N ARG A 70 -10.39 -2.73 5.55
CA ARG A 70 -9.87 -3.43 6.75
C ARG A 70 -9.66 -2.50 7.95
N TYR A 71 -9.37 -1.23 7.71
CA TYR A 71 -8.98 -0.24 8.71
C TYR A 71 -10.00 0.89 8.77
N GLU A 72 -10.19 1.50 9.94
CA GLU A 72 -11.16 2.59 10.11
C GLU A 72 -10.67 3.90 9.47
N GLU A 73 -9.35 4.11 9.48
CA GLU A 73 -8.74 5.30 8.92
C GLU A 73 -7.49 4.91 8.12
N VAL A 74 -7.33 5.49 6.94
CA VAL A 74 -6.17 5.26 6.05
C VAL A 74 -5.65 6.61 5.56
N ILE A 75 -4.39 6.88 5.84
CA ILE A 75 -3.72 8.15 5.55
C ILE A 75 -2.49 7.84 4.71
N ALA A 76 -2.44 8.38 3.50
CA ALA A 76 -1.22 8.36 2.70
C ALA A 76 -0.25 9.42 3.24
N VAL A 77 0.92 8.98 3.67
CA VAL A 77 2.04 9.80 4.12
C VAL A 77 3.02 9.86 2.97
N ASP A 78 3.10 11.02 2.31
CA ASP A 78 4.10 11.25 1.27
C ASP A 78 5.49 11.11 1.93
N GLY A 79 6.27 10.13 1.48
CA GLY A 79 7.63 9.95 1.95
C GLY A 79 8.51 10.99 1.27
N GLU A 80 8.84 12.07 1.97
CA GLU A 80 9.85 13.07 1.57
C GLU A 80 11.23 12.44 1.29
#